data_AF-A0A533Y473-F1
#
_entry.id   AF-A0A533Y473-F1
#
_cell.length_a   1.000
_cell.length_b   1.000
_cell.length_c   1.000
_cell.angle_alpha   90.00
_cell.angle_beta   90.00
_cell.angle_gamma   90.00
#
_symmetry.space_group_name_H-M   'P 1'
#
loop_
_entity.id
_entity.type
_entity.pdbx_description
1 polymer ?
#
loop_
_entity_poly.entity_id
_entity_poly.type
_entity_poly.pdbx_seq_one_letter_code
_entity_poly.pdbx_strand_id
1 'polypeptide(L)'
;MKPWERMVFGLAALTVLAAIGIKLHELDMPVARFVRSFDIGVLNLVGDLLALPGKGVVVTGAFILIGLLGWRGQRNQLAPMTFSMAGLVDWVSDWWRQRNQLTEIGVRGLLAQLGITAATQLLKHLIGRPRPRFAHSDEFSLGPSLTTGFDSFPSGHAANAFGAATVLAWFFPAVRVPLYLVAGLVAVSRVLRGSHFPTDVLAGAVLGVVIGSAVVVGLKRWPEDALPGLLRTGVPVAVSTFAMLWVVLHPAPARSYEIISLGVGVALVLAGGFVRGLSWTYLEGEDKGPLRTVGRLLLIVGVAVGCAPWWAAVLLGVALVPRGLAGFRQAHTPATALPRALAEVPVWGREALAVGAALLVLAALQSVQGLLPLR
;
A
#
# COMPACT_ATOMS: atom_id res chain seq x y z
N MET A 1 -14.92 -15.65 -4.23
CA MET A 1 -15.53 -14.64 -5.13
C MET A 1 -15.71 -15.28 -6.47
N LYS A 2 -16.83 -15.02 -7.14
CA LYS A 2 -17.03 -15.47 -8.52
C LYS A 2 -16.04 -14.76 -9.47
N PRO A 3 -15.69 -15.35 -10.63
CA PRO A 3 -14.74 -14.74 -11.57
C PRO A 3 -15.09 -13.30 -11.98
N TRP A 4 -16.37 -13.01 -12.25
CA TRP A 4 -16.82 -11.67 -12.64
C TRP A 4 -16.69 -10.64 -11.51
N GLU A 5 -16.88 -11.04 -10.24
CA GLU A 5 -16.71 -10.15 -9.08
C GLU A 5 -15.26 -9.73 -8.94
N ARG A 6 -14.33 -10.66 -9.20
CA ARG A 6 -12.88 -10.37 -9.22
C ARG A 6 -12.56 -9.36 -10.31
N MET A 7 -13.16 -9.51 -11.49
CA MET A 7 -12.96 -8.60 -12.61
C MET A 7 -13.47 -7.19 -12.27
N VAL A 8 -14.71 -7.06 -11.78
CA VAL A 8 -15.31 -5.77 -11.39
C VAL A 8 -14.49 -5.10 -10.28
N PHE A 9 -14.09 -5.86 -9.26
CA PHE A 9 -13.28 -5.33 -8.17
C PHE A 9 -11.87 -4.92 -8.63
N GLY A 10 -11.26 -5.71 -9.52
CA GLY A 10 -9.97 -5.39 -10.13
C GLY A 10 -10.02 -4.10 -10.94
N LEU A 11 -11.04 -3.94 -11.78
CA LEU A 11 -11.24 -2.72 -12.56
C LEU A 11 -11.48 -1.50 -11.66
N ALA A 12 -12.36 -1.62 -10.66
CA ALA A 12 -12.59 -0.54 -9.69
C ALA A 12 -11.30 -0.13 -8.95
N ALA A 13 -10.51 -1.12 -8.52
CA ALA A 13 -9.21 -0.87 -7.90
C ALA A 13 -8.23 -0.15 -8.83
N LEU A 14 -8.14 -0.58 -10.10
CA LEU A 14 -7.29 0.05 -11.10
C LEU A 14 -7.72 1.49 -11.37
N THR A 15 -9.03 1.74 -11.51
CA THR A 15 -9.57 3.11 -11.68
C THR A 15 -9.22 3.99 -10.48
N VAL A 16 -9.34 3.47 -9.26
CA VAL A 16 -8.98 4.21 -8.05
C VAL A 16 -7.48 4.52 -7.98
N LEU A 17 -6.63 3.53 -8.26
CA LEU A 17 -5.17 3.72 -8.26
C LEU A 17 -4.72 4.67 -9.37
N ALA A 18 -5.34 4.61 -10.55
CA ALA A 18 -5.09 5.56 -11.63
C ALA A 18 -5.49 6.99 -11.25
N ALA A 19 -6.67 7.16 -10.63
CA ALA A 19 -7.11 8.47 -10.14
C ALA A 19 -6.18 9.05 -9.06
N ILE A 20 -5.69 8.22 -8.13
CA ILE A 20 -4.65 8.61 -7.17
C ILE A 20 -3.38 9.02 -7.91
N GLY A 21 -2.94 8.25 -8.91
CA GLY A 21 -1.75 8.58 -9.70
C GLY A 21 -1.85 9.93 -10.39
N ILE A 22 -2.98 10.21 -11.05
CA ILE A 22 -3.26 11.50 -11.70
C ILE A 22 -3.24 12.63 -10.67
N LYS A 23 -3.91 12.46 -9.53
CA LYS A 23 -3.95 13.51 -8.50
C LYS A 23 -2.62 13.71 -7.79
N LEU A 24 -1.85 12.64 -7.56
CA LEU A 24 -0.53 12.72 -6.98
C LEU A 24 0.46 13.40 -7.93
N HIS A 25 0.24 13.31 -9.25
CA HIS A 25 1.05 14.03 -10.24
C HIS A 25 0.98 15.55 -10.07
N GLU A 26 -0.18 16.09 -9.66
CA GLU A 26 -0.36 17.52 -9.36
C GLU A 26 0.58 17.98 -8.22
N LEU A 27 1.02 17.06 -7.35
CA LEU A 27 1.94 17.33 -6.25
C LEU A 27 3.42 17.16 -6.61
N ASP A 28 3.75 16.56 -7.75
CA ASP A 28 5.12 16.18 -8.08
C ASP A 28 6.07 17.39 -8.13
N MET A 29 5.71 18.42 -8.90
CA MET A 29 6.52 19.64 -9.02
C MET A 29 6.47 20.53 -7.77
N PRO A 30 5.30 20.80 -7.16
CA PRO A 30 5.25 21.58 -5.92
C PRO A 30 6.08 20.95 -4.79
N VAL A 31 5.99 19.62 -4.59
CA VAL A 31 6.82 18.91 -3.60
C VAL A 31 8.30 19.01 -3.97
N ALA A 32 8.66 18.83 -5.24
CA ALA A 32 10.05 18.95 -5.68
C ALA A 32 10.62 20.35 -5.43
N ARG A 33 9.85 21.41 -5.72
CA ARG A 33 10.23 22.81 -5.45
C ARG A 33 10.42 23.07 -3.95
N PHE A 34 9.48 22.60 -3.12
CA PHE A 34 9.56 22.71 -1.66
C PHE A 34 10.76 21.98 -1.08
N VAL A 35 11.06 20.76 -1.53
CA VAL A 35 12.23 20.02 -1.04
C VAL A 35 13.54 20.72 -1.40
N ARG A 36 13.62 21.37 -2.57
CA ARG A 36 14.81 22.13 -2.99
C ARG A 36 15.03 23.42 -2.19
N SER A 37 14.02 23.95 -1.48
CA SER A 37 14.18 25.18 -0.69
C SER A 37 14.89 24.97 0.63
N PHE A 38 15.13 23.73 1.07
CA PHE A 38 15.88 23.43 2.29
C PHE A 38 17.36 23.22 1.97
N ASP A 39 18.25 23.60 2.89
CA ASP A 39 19.68 23.27 2.80
C ASP A 39 19.91 21.82 3.29
N ILE A 40 20.37 20.95 2.39
CA ILE A 40 20.06 19.51 2.41
C ILE A 40 21.22 18.66 3.01
N GLY A 41 22.25 19.27 3.59
CA GLY A 41 23.43 18.52 4.07
C GLY A 41 23.09 17.35 5.02
N VAL A 42 22.37 17.67 6.10
CA VAL A 42 21.96 16.67 7.12
C VAL A 42 20.86 15.72 6.60
N LEU A 43 19.90 16.26 5.84
CA LEU A 43 18.82 15.49 5.22
C LEU A 43 19.34 14.46 4.20
N ASN A 44 20.42 14.79 3.49
CA ASN A 44 21.07 13.88 2.56
C ASN A 44 21.72 12.71 3.31
N LEU A 45 22.42 12.97 4.41
CA LEU A 45 23.06 11.93 5.24
C LEU A 45 22.02 10.99 5.86
N VAL A 46 21.01 11.53 6.53
CA VAL A 46 19.92 10.73 7.13
C VAL A 46 19.20 9.94 6.05
N GLY A 47 18.91 10.57 4.92
CA GLY A 47 18.30 9.88 3.80
C GLY A 47 19.20 8.79 3.19
N ASP A 48 20.53 8.87 3.28
CA ASP A 48 21.46 7.81 2.79
C ASP A 48 21.33 6.57 3.62
N LEU A 49 21.37 6.74 4.94
CA LEU A 49 21.16 5.67 5.88
C LEU A 49 19.77 5.04 5.72
N LEU A 50 18.72 5.85 5.63
CA LEU A 50 17.35 5.36 5.43
C LEU A 50 17.14 4.69 4.07
N ALA A 51 17.94 5.00 3.06
CA ALA A 51 17.82 4.37 1.75
C ALA A 51 18.61 3.08 1.60
N LEU A 52 19.55 2.79 2.52
CA LEU A 52 20.34 1.55 2.48
C LEU A 52 19.46 0.29 2.37
N PRO A 53 18.36 0.13 3.12
CA PRO A 53 17.48 -1.02 2.99
C PRO A 53 16.74 -1.11 1.64
N GLY A 54 16.70 -0.03 0.85
CA GLY A 54 16.14 -0.02 -0.50
C GLY A 54 17.16 -0.21 -1.61
N LYS A 55 18.47 -0.19 -1.30
CA LYS A 55 19.50 -0.42 -2.30
C LYS A 55 19.43 -1.87 -2.75
N GLY A 56 19.21 -2.10 -4.04
CA GLY A 56 19.02 -3.45 -4.59
C GLY A 56 20.14 -4.40 -4.20
N VAL A 57 21.40 -3.94 -4.25
CA VAL A 57 22.57 -4.75 -3.83
C VAL A 57 22.51 -5.18 -2.36
N VAL A 58 22.05 -4.30 -1.47
CA VAL A 58 21.92 -4.60 -0.03
C VAL A 58 20.81 -5.62 0.20
N VAL A 59 19.65 -5.41 -0.43
CA VAL A 59 18.49 -6.32 -0.33
C VAL A 59 18.83 -7.69 -0.91
N THR A 60 19.38 -7.73 -2.12
CA THR A 60 19.83 -8.97 -2.77
C THR A 60 20.86 -9.68 -1.89
N GLY A 61 21.88 -8.96 -1.40
CA GLY A 61 22.91 -9.52 -0.53
C GLY A 61 22.34 -10.13 0.75
N ALA A 62 21.35 -9.48 1.37
CA ALA A 62 20.65 -10.02 2.54
C ALA A 62 19.93 -11.34 2.22
N PHE A 63 19.21 -11.43 1.09
CA PHE A 63 18.54 -12.66 0.69
C PHE A 63 19.52 -13.77 0.27
N ILE A 64 20.66 -13.45 -0.36
CA ILE A 64 21.74 -14.41 -0.59
C ILE A 64 22.21 -14.98 0.75
N LEU A 65 22.50 -14.12 1.73
CA LEU A 65 22.97 -14.54 3.05
C LEU A 65 21.94 -15.41 3.77
N ILE A 66 20.67 -15.02 3.78
CA ILE A 66 19.57 -15.81 4.37
C ILE A 66 19.49 -17.19 3.70
N GLY A 67 19.58 -17.24 2.38
CA GLY A 67 19.57 -18.48 1.61
C GLY A 67 20.77 -19.37 1.93
N LEU A 68 21.98 -18.81 2.03
CA LEU A 68 23.20 -19.53 2.37
C LEU A 68 23.17 -20.08 3.80
N LEU A 69 22.65 -19.30 4.76
CA LEU A 69 22.47 -19.76 6.15
C LEU A 69 21.50 -20.93 6.22
N GLY A 70 20.37 -20.83 5.50
CA GLY A 70 19.43 -21.94 5.33
C GLY A 70 20.12 -23.17 4.74
N TRP A 71 20.82 -23.01 3.62
CA TRP A 71 21.48 -24.10 2.92
C TRP A 71 22.56 -24.79 3.76
N ARG A 72 23.37 -24.04 4.51
CA ARG A 72 24.39 -24.60 5.42
C ARG A 72 23.77 -25.51 6.47
N GLY A 73 22.62 -25.12 7.04
CA GLY A 73 21.89 -25.97 7.98
C GLY A 73 21.43 -27.30 7.38
N GLN A 74 21.03 -27.29 6.10
CA GLN A 74 20.59 -28.50 5.40
C GLN A 74 21.73 -29.39 4.93
N ARG A 75 22.83 -28.80 4.44
CA ARG A 75 24.00 -29.54 3.92
C ARG A 75 24.59 -30.47 4.98
N ASN A 76 24.55 -30.06 6.25
CA ASN A 76 24.96 -30.88 7.38
C ASN A 76 24.08 -32.14 7.58
N GLN A 77 22.89 -32.19 6.98
CA GLN A 77 21.95 -33.31 7.04
C GLN A 77 22.04 -34.24 5.81
N LEU A 78 22.79 -33.86 4.77
CA LEU A 78 22.70 -34.43 3.41
C LEU A 78 24.02 -35.01 2.84
N ALA A 79 25.08 -35.18 3.62
CA ALA A 79 26.32 -35.76 3.11
C ALA A 79 26.29 -37.31 3.18
N PRO A 80 26.58 -38.09 2.10
CA PRO A 80 27.03 -37.74 0.75
C PRO A 80 26.06 -38.19 -0.37
N MET A 81 25.96 -37.43 -1.47
CA MET A 81 25.24 -37.83 -2.69
C MET A 81 26.19 -37.87 -3.89
N THR A 82 26.19 -38.98 -4.63
CA THR A 82 26.99 -39.21 -5.84
C THR A 82 26.32 -38.56 -7.05
N PHE A 83 27.09 -37.79 -7.83
CA PHE A 83 26.59 -37.04 -8.98
C PHE A 83 26.50 -37.92 -10.24
N SER A 84 25.31 -38.47 -10.50
CA SER A 84 24.88 -38.93 -11.84
C SER A 84 23.74 -38.02 -12.34
N MET A 85 23.37 -38.06 -13.63
CA MET A 85 22.24 -37.23 -14.14
C MET A 85 20.88 -37.62 -13.52
N ALA A 86 20.64 -38.90 -13.27
CA ALA A 86 19.49 -39.34 -12.47
C ALA A 86 19.61 -38.83 -11.02
N GLY A 87 20.82 -38.91 -10.46
CA GLY A 87 21.15 -38.34 -9.16
C GLY A 87 20.96 -36.83 -9.09
N LEU A 88 21.09 -36.07 -10.18
CA LEU A 88 20.80 -34.64 -10.21
C LEU A 88 19.30 -34.36 -10.09
N VAL A 89 18.46 -35.13 -10.78
CA VAL A 89 17.00 -35.01 -10.68
C VAL A 89 16.53 -35.40 -9.28
N ASP A 90 17.02 -36.52 -8.75
CA ASP A 90 16.70 -36.98 -7.41
C ASP A 90 17.20 -35.98 -6.36
N TRP A 91 18.42 -35.46 -6.53
CA TRP A 91 18.99 -34.41 -5.69
C TRP A 91 18.17 -33.11 -5.71
N VAL A 92 17.73 -32.64 -6.88
CA VAL A 92 16.84 -31.47 -6.97
C VAL A 92 15.52 -31.75 -6.26
N SER A 93 14.97 -32.96 -6.42
CA SER A 93 13.70 -33.35 -5.80
C SER A 93 13.81 -33.45 -4.27
N ASP A 94 14.91 -33.97 -3.76
CA ASP A 94 15.17 -34.12 -2.32
C ASP A 94 15.55 -32.79 -1.68
N TRP A 95 16.34 -31.97 -2.38
CA TRP A 95 16.55 -30.58 -2.00
C TRP A 95 15.23 -29.83 -1.89
N TRP A 96 14.32 -30.00 -2.86
CA TRP A 96 12.99 -29.40 -2.82
C TRP A 96 12.17 -29.90 -1.63
N ARG A 97 12.22 -31.20 -1.33
CA ARG A 97 11.52 -31.81 -0.18
C ARG A 97 12.07 -31.33 1.17
N GLN A 98 13.38 -31.16 1.28
CA GLN A 98 14.06 -30.87 2.54
C GLN A 98 14.33 -29.38 2.76
N ARG A 99 13.98 -28.49 1.80
CA ARG A 99 14.22 -27.03 1.92
C ARG A 99 13.69 -26.49 3.23
N ASN A 100 14.59 -25.91 4.03
CA ASN A 100 14.17 -25.21 5.23
C ASN A 100 13.58 -23.84 4.86
N GLN A 101 12.87 -23.26 5.82
CA GLN A 101 12.19 -21.99 5.63
C GLN A 101 13.16 -20.85 5.23
N LEU A 102 14.39 -20.85 5.74
CA LEU A 102 15.40 -19.82 5.43
C LEU A 102 15.87 -19.90 3.98
N THR A 103 16.15 -21.09 3.45
CA THR A 103 16.50 -21.29 2.04
C THR A 103 15.34 -20.84 1.15
N GLU A 104 14.10 -21.15 1.52
CA GLU A 104 12.92 -20.70 0.76
C GLU A 104 12.76 -19.18 0.77
N ILE A 105 12.93 -18.52 1.92
CA ILE A 105 12.91 -17.06 2.04
C ILE A 105 13.99 -16.45 1.15
N GLY A 106 15.22 -16.98 1.21
CA GLY A 106 16.35 -16.50 0.40
C GLY A 106 16.07 -16.60 -1.09
N VAL A 107 15.68 -17.78 -1.59
CA VAL A 107 15.41 -18.02 -3.01
C VAL A 107 14.25 -17.15 -3.51
N ARG A 108 13.13 -17.09 -2.78
CA ARG A 108 11.97 -16.26 -3.19
C ARG A 108 12.29 -14.77 -3.13
N GLY A 109 13.06 -14.34 -2.13
CA GLY A 109 13.55 -12.97 -2.04
C GLY A 109 14.44 -12.59 -3.22
N LEU A 110 15.35 -13.47 -3.63
CA LEU A 110 16.19 -13.26 -4.81
C LEU A 110 15.38 -13.18 -6.11
N LEU A 111 14.46 -14.11 -6.32
CA LEU A 111 13.59 -14.11 -7.49
C LEU A 111 12.74 -12.83 -7.56
N ALA A 112 12.19 -12.39 -6.42
CA ALA A 112 11.45 -11.13 -6.35
C ALA A 112 12.35 -9.93 -6.68
N GLN A 113 13.55 -9.86 -6.10
CA GLN A 113 14.46 -8.75 -6.29
C GLN A 113 15.02 -8.67 -7.72
N LEU A 114 15.29 -9.82 -8.36
CA LEU A 114 15.65 -9.89 -9.77
C LEU A 114 14.49 -9.42 -10.67
N GLY A 115 13.27 -9.90 -10.42
CA GLY A 115 12.07 -9.47 -11.14
C GLY A 115 11.82 -7.96 -11.01
N ILE A 116 11.96 -7.42 -9.81
CA ILE A 116 11.83 -5.98 -9.54
C ILE A 116 12.92 -5.19 -10.27
N THR A 117 14.17 -5.65 -10.21
CA THR A 117 15.28 -4.97 -10.88
C THR A 117 15.07 -4.96 -12.40
N ALA A 118 14.69 -6.10 -12.99
CA ALA A 118 14.39 -6.18 -14.42
C ALA A 118 13.23 -5.27 -14.81
N ALA A 119 12.11 -5.32 -14.08
CA ALA A 119 10.94 -4.50 -14.37
C ALA A 119 11.22 -2.99 -14.21
N THR A 120 11.91 -2.59 -13.15
CA THR A 120 12.26 -1.16 -12.92
C THR A 120 13.20 -0.65 -14.00
N GLN A 121 14.23 -1.41 -14.38
CA GLN A 121 15.15 -1.01 -15.44
C GLN A 121 14.44 -0.93 -16.79
N LEU A 122 13.59 -1.90 -17.14
CA LEU A 122 12.82 -1.85 -18.37
C LEU A 122 11.93 -0.61 -18.42
N LEU A 123 11.15 -0.36 -17.36
CA LEU A 123 10.23 0.78 -17.30
C LEU A 123 10.95 2.14 -17.34
N LYS A 124 12.11 2.25 -16.69
CA LYS A 124 12.94 3.47 -16.73
C LYS A 124 13.33 3.85 -18.15
N HIS A 125 13.83 2.89 -18.93
CA HIS A 125 14.27 3.15 -20.29
C HIS A 125 13.11 3.33 -21.28
N LEU A 126 11.93 2.78 -20.99
CA LEU A 126 10.74 2.97 -21.83
C LEU A 126 10.07 4.33 -21.60
N ILE A 127 10.01 4.79 -20.35
CA ILE A 127 9.28 6.01 -19.97
C ILE A 127 10.21 7.24 -20.05
N GLY A 128 11.47 7.08 -19.65
CA GLY A 128 12.47 8.14 -19.71
C GLY A 128 12.10 9.39 -18.91
N ARG A 129 11.56 9.24 -17.70
CA ARG A 129 11.12 10.40 -16.90
C ARG A 129 12.33 11.14 -16.29
N PRO A 130 12.46 12.47 -16.47
CA PRO A 130 13.53 13.25 -15.83
C PRO A 130 13.40 13.22 -14.31
N ARG A 131 14.53 13.16 -13.59
CA ARG A 131 14.54 13.24 -12.12
C ARG A 131 14.19 14.65 -11.65
N PRO A 132 13.67 14.80 -10.41
CA PRO A 132 13.33 16.12 -9.88
C PRO A 132 14.51 17.09 -9.98
N ARG A 133 15.77 16.70 -9.70
CA ARG A 133 16.92 17.62 -9.81
C ARG A 133 17.21 18.16 -11.21
N PHE A 134 16.75 17.49 -12.27
CA PHE A 134 16.97 17.90 -13.66
C PHE A 134 15.73 18.53 -14.30
N ALA A 135 14.58 18.46 -13.62
CA ALA A 135 13.36 19.13 -14.04
C ALA A 135 13.43 20.64 -13.69
N HIS A 136 13.73 21.46 -14.70
CA HIS A 136 13.82 22.93 -14.58
C HIS A 136 12.53 23.64 -15.03
N SER A 137 11.62 22.93 -15.72
CA SER A 137 10.30 23.38 -16.14
C SER A 137 9.23 22.33 -15.77
N ASP A 138 7.95 22.71 -15.82
CA ASP A 138 6.81 21.81 -15.62
C ASP A 138 6.57 20.86 -16.81
N GLU A 139 7.33 21.01 -17.90
CA GLU A 139 7.19 20.19 -19.10
C GLU A 139 8.03 18.91 -18.97
N PHE A 140 7.36 17.79 -18.75
CA PHE A 140 8.00 16.47 -18.75
C PHE A 140 8.22 16.02 -20.21
N SER A 141 9.46 15.96 -20.65
CA SER A 141 9.81 15.20 -21.85
C SER A 141 9.79 13.71 -21.50
N LEU A 142 8.68 13.04 -21.83
CA LEU A 142 8.56 11.59 -21.77
C LEU A 142 9.00 10.99 -23.11
N GLY A 143 9.70 9.87 -23.04
CA GLY A 143 10.15 9.15 -24.22
C GLY A 143 11.32 8.23 -23.88
N PRO A 144 11.53 7.15 -24.66
CA PRO A 144 12.63 6.25 -24.40
C PRO A 144 13.96 6.99 -24.36
N SER A 145 14.70 6.81 -23.26
CA SER A 145 15.94 7.55 -23.03
C SER A 145 16.94 6.69 -22.27
N LEU A 146 18.19 6.70 -22.74
CA LEU A 146 19.35 6.13 -22.05
C LEU A 146 20.17 7.22 -21.34
N THR A 147 19.73 8.47 -21.41
CA THR A 147 20.45 9.63 -20.87
C THR A 147 20.44 9.61 -19.34
N THR A 148 21.58 9.93 -18.74
CA THR A 148 21.71 10.04 -17.28
C THR A 148 20.73 11.09 -16.75
N GLY A 149 19.97 10.72 -15.71
CA GLY A 149 18.97 11.61 -15.12
C GLY A 149 17.56 11.48 -15.68
N PHE A 150 17.33 10.66 -16.71
CA PHE A 150 15.99 10.34 -17.25
C PHE A 150 15.45 8.98 -16.78
N ASP A 151 15.92 8.50 -15.63
CA ASP A 151 15.57 7.20 -15.06
C ASP A 151 14.76 7.35 -13.76
N SER A 152 13.89 8.36 -13.65
CA SER A 152 13.18 8.64 -12.39
C SER A 152 12.04 7.65 -12.11
N PHE A 153 11.25 7.30 -13.13
CA PHE A 153 10.08 6.45 -12.96
C PHE A 153 10.37 5.00 -13.41
N PRO A 154 9.99 3.98 -12.63
CA PRO A 154 9.59 4.02 -11.22
C PRO A 154 10.80 4.04 -10.27
N SER A 155 10.56 4.36 -9.00
CA SER A 155 11.60 4.36 -7.96
C SER A 155 12.06 2.93 -7.64
N GLY A 156 13.31 2.61 -7.98
CA GLY A 156 13.92 1.32 -7.66
C GLY A 156 14.07 1.08 -6.16
N HIS A 157 14.42 2.11 -5.37
CA HIS A 157 14.56 1.95 -3.91
C HIS A 157 13.24 1.61 -3.23
N ALA A 158 12.15 2.27 -3.64
CA ALA A 158 10.82 1.96 -3.15
C ALA A 158 10.41 0.55 -3.57
N ALA A 159 10.61 0.18 -4.85
CA ALA A 159 10.26 -1.14 -5.34
C ALA A 159 11.00 -2.27 -4.61
N ASN A 160 12.31 -2.12 -4.38
CA ASN A 160 13.10 -3.11 -3.64
C ASN A 160 12.66 -3.23 -2.18
N ALA A 161 12.47 -2.10 -1.49
CA ALA A 161 12.10 -2.11 -0.08
C ALA A 161 10.69 -2.69 0.14
N PHE A 162 9.71 -2.31 -0.68
CA PHE A 162 8.36 -2.86 -0.60
C PHE A 162 8.29 -4.33 -1.07
N GLY A 163 9.10 -4.72 -2.06
CA GLY A 163 9.23 -6.11 -2.47
C GLY A 163 9.82 -7.00 -1.38
N ALA A 164 10.91 -6.56 -0.74
CA ALA A 164 11.51 -7.24 0.39
C ALA A 164 10.55 -7.34 1.58
N ALA A 165 9.88 -6.23 1.92
CA ALA A 165 8.86 -6.21 2.97
C ALA A 165 7.73 -7.20 2.67
N THR A 166 7.29 -7.31 1.41
CA THR A 166 6.25 -8.25 0.99
C THR A 166 6.69 -9.71 1.17
N VAL A 167 7.90 -10.05 0.73
CA VAL A 167 8.45 -11.40 0.90
C VAL A 167 8.59 -11.75 2.38
N LEU A 168 9.20 -10.87 3.17
CA LEU A 168 9.41 -11.12 4.60
C LEU A 168 8.09 -11.17 5.37
N ALA A 169 7.13 -10.30 5.06
CA ALA A 169 5.82 -10.28 5.72
C ALA A 169 5.00 -11.56 5.49
N TRP A 170 5.26 -12.28 4.38
CA TRP A 170 4.63 -13.57 4.13
C TRP A 170 5.10 -14.64 5.12
N PHE A 171 6.41 -14.71 5.37
CA PHE A 171 6.99 -15.70 6.27
C PHE A 171 6.92 -15.28 7.74
N PHE A 172 6.85 -13.98 8.01
CA PHE A 172 6.80 -13.40 9.35
C PHE A 172 5.61 -12.43 9.50
N PRO A 173 4.36 -12.94 9.51
CA PRO A 173 3.16 -12.09 9.53
C PRO A 173 3.06 -11.20 10.77
N ALA A 174 3.66 -11.60 11.90
CA ALA A 174 3.70 -10.82 13.13
C ALA A 174 4.43 -9.47 12.98
N VAL A 175 5.42 -9.39 12.09
CA VAL A 175 6.24 -8.18 11.88
C VAL A 175 5.94 -7.49 10.55
N ARG A 176 4.82 -7.83 9.89
CA ARG A 176 4.43 -7.20 8.61
C ARG A 176 4.36 -5.67 8.68
N VAL A 177 3.79 -5.12 9.76
CA VAL A 177 3.60 -3.68 9.94
C VAL A 177 4.95 -2.96 10.01
N PRO A 178 5.88 -3.32 10.92
CA PRO A 178 7.18 -2.66 10.96
C PRO A 178 7.99 -2.82 9.66
N LEU A 179 7.87 -3.94 8.94
CA LEU A 179 8.52 -4.11 7.64
C LEU A 179 8.03 -3.08 6.61
N TYR A 180 6.72 -2.89 6.49
CA TYR A 180 6.16 -1.87 5.59
C TYR A 180 6.42 -0.45 6.07
N LEU A 181 6.54 -0.21 7.38
CA LEU A 181 6.97 1.09 7.91
C LEU A 181 8.39 1.43 7.48
N VAL A 182 9.33 0.48 7.58
CA VAL A 182 10.70 0.66 7.08
C VAL A 182 10.70 0.94 5.57
N ALA A 183 9.91 0.19 4.79
CA ALA A 183 9.76 0.46 3.36
C ALA A 183 9.18 1.85 3.07
N GLY A 184 8.23 2.31 3.89
CA GLY A 184 7.69 3.67 3.86
C GLY A 184 8.75 4.75 4.13
N LEU A 185 9.60 4.54 5.13
CA LEU A 185 10.72 5.46 5.43
C LEU A 185 11.73 5.53 4.28
N VAL A 186 12.05 4.40 3.66
CA VAL A 186 12.87 4.35 2.44
C VAL A 186 12.22 5.20 1.34
N ALA A 187 10.93 5.00 1.10
CA ALA A 187 10.15 5.73 0.10
C ALA A 187 10.16 7.25 0.35
N VAL A 188 9.81 7.70 1.55
CA VAL A 188 9.82 9.13 1.95
C VAL A 188 11.21 9.74 1.77
N SER A 189 12.27 9.02 2.14
CA SER A 189 13.64 9.51 1.98
C SER A 189 14.00 9.84 0.51
N ARG A 190 13.37 9.17 -0.48
CA ARG A 190 13.65 9.43 -1.90
C ARG A 190 13.03 10.74 -2.39
N VAL A 191 11.87 11.09 -1.84
CA VAL A 191 11.19 12.36 -2.08
C VAL A 191 11.94 13.50 -1.41
N LEU A 192 12.29 13.34 -0.11
CA LEU A 192 13.00 14.37 0.66
C LEU A 192 14.41 14.72 0.13
N ARG A 193 15.00 13.86 -0.68
CA ARG A 193 16.27 14.15 -1.38
C ARG A 193 16.10 14.77 -2.76
N GLY A 194 14.86 14.90 -3.24
CA GLY A 194 14.57 15.27 -4.62
C GLY A 194 15.09 14.25 -5.64
N SER A 195 15.25 12.97 -5.25
CA SER A 195 15.75 11.93 -6.17
C SER A 195 14.63 11.36 -7.04
N HIS A 196 13.40 11.36 -6.51
CA HIS A 196 12.20 10.83 -7.14
C HIS A 196 10.99 11.69 -6.77
N PHE A 197 10.04 11.78 -7.69
CA PHE A 197 8.73 12.35 -7.43
C PHE A 197 7.87 11.42 -6.57
N PRO A 198 6.89 11.94 -5.81
CA PRO A 198 5.91 11.13 -5.08
C PRO A 198 5.27 10.03 -5.92
N THR A 199 4.90 10.31 -7.17
CA THR A 199 4.35 9.32 -8.10
C THR A 199 5.33 8.20 -8.45
N ASP A 200 6.62 8.49 -8.62
CA ASP A 200 7.65 7.47 -8.88
C ASP A 200 7.77 6.48 -7.71
N VAL A 201 7.67 7.02 -6.49
CA VAL A 201 7.75 6.25 -5.25
C VAL A 201 6.51 5.39 -5.05
N LEU A 202 5.31 5.92 -5.32
CA LEU A 202 4.07 5.16 -5.30
C LEU A 202 4.11 4.01 -6.32
N ALA A 203 4.52 4.30 -7.56
CA ALA A 203 4.65 3.29 -8.61
C ALA A 203 5.67 2.21 -8.23
N GLY A 204 6.80 2.61 -7.65
CA GLY A 204 7.79 1.67 -7.10
C GLY A 204 7.19 0.77 -6.01
N ALA A 205 6.49 1.35 -5.04
CA ALA A 205 5.84 0.58 -3.97
C ALA A 205 4.84 -0.45 -4.51
N VAL A 206 3.96 -0.04 -5.43
CA VAL A 206 2.99 -0.94 -6.09
C VAL A 206 3.72 -2.07 -6.84
N LEU A 207 4.73 -1.73 -7.63
CA LEU A 207 5.52 -2.70 -8.40
C LEU A 207 6.19 -3.74 -7.48
N GLY A 208 6.83 -3.27 -6.40
CA GLY A 208 7.48 -4.13 -5.41
C GLY A 208 6.51 -5.10 -4.75
N VAL A 209 5.36 -4.61 -4.31
CA VAL A 209 4.32 -5.43 -3.67
C VAL A 209 3.72 -6.46 -4.64
N VAL A 210 3.46 -6.07 -5.89
CA VAL A 210 2.92 -6.98 -6.91
C VAL A 210 3.92 -8.08 -7.23
N ILE A 211 5.18 -7.76 -7.52
CA ILE A 211 6.19 -8.77 -7.86
C ILE A 211 6.50 -9.65 -6.65
N GLY A 212 6.68 -9.07 -5.46
CA GLY A 212 6.95 -9.81 -4.23
C GLY A 212 5.83 -10.82 -3.91
N SER A 213 4.57 -10.39 -3.98
CA SER A 213 3.43 -11.28 -3.74
C SER A 213 3.29 -12.35 -4.83
N ALA A 214 3.53 -12.01 -6.09
CA ALA A 214 3.49 -12.95 -7.21
C ALA A 214 4.54 -14.06 -7.11
N VAL A 215 5.76 -13.72 -6.68
CA VAL A 215 6.84 -14.70 -6.50
C VAL A 215 6.56 -15.64 -5.32
N VAL A 216 6.05 -15.11 -4.22
CA VAL A 216 5.84 -15.87 -2.99
C VAL A 216 4.66 -16.82 -3.09
N VAL A 217 3.56 -16.39 -3.71
CA VAL A 217 2.37 -17.21 -3.92
C VAL A 217 2.48 -18.08 -5.18
N GLY A 218 3.26 -17.63 -6.16
CA GLY A 218 3.43 -18.24 -7.47
C GLY A 218 2.40 -17.73 -8.48
N LEU A 219 2.85 -17.47 -9.71
CA LEU A 219 2.05 -16.82 -10.76
C LEU A 219 0.72 -17.53 -11.08
N LYS A 220 0.68 -18.86 -11.00
CA LYS A 220 -0.55 -19.63 -11.28
C LYS A 220 -1.64 -19.42 -10.22
N ARG A 221 -1.25 -19.23 -8.96
CA ARG A 221 -2.15 -19.11 -7.81
C ARG A 221 -2.42 -17.66 -7.41
N TRP A 222 -1.51 -16.75 -7.77
CA TRP A 222 -1.57 -15.34 -7.39
C TRP A 222 -2.89 -14.63 -7.70
N PRO A 223 -3.53 -14.81 -8.88
CA PRO A 223 -4.81 -14.16 -9.18
C PRO A 223 -5.95 -14.58 -8.25
N GLU A 224 -5.84 -15.76 -7.66
CA GLU A 224 -6.89 -16.34 -6.83
C GLU A 224 -6.63 -16.12 -5.33
N ASP A 225 -5.37 -16.34 -4.92
CA ASP A 225 -5.00 -16.42 -3.51
C ASP A 225 -4.51 -15.07 -2.95
N ALA A 226 -3.81 -14.25 -3.76
CA ALA A 226 -3.11 -13.06 -3.28
C ALA A 226 -3.74 -11.75 -3.75
N LEU A 227 -4.00 -11.62 -5.06
CA LEU A 227 -4.47 -10.39 -5.68
C LEU A 227 -5.75 -9.84 -5.01
N PRO A 228 -6.78 -10.65 -4.72
CA PRO A 228 -7.94 -10.19 -3.97
C PRO A 228 -7.63 -9.57 -2.62
N GLY A 229 -6.77 -10.21 -1.83
CA GLY A 229 -6.36 -9.74 -0.51
C GLY A 229 -5.62 -8.41 -0.63
N LEU A 230 -4.71 -8.33 -1.61
CA LEU A 230 -3.92 -7.14 -1.91
C LEU A 230 -4.81 -5.95 -2.26
N LEU A 231 -5.76 -6.13 -3.18
CA LEU A 231 -6.68 -5.05 -3.55
C LEU A 231 -7.63 -4.69 -2.40
N ARG A 232 -8.00 -5.66 -1.56
CA ARG A 232 -8.84 -5.44 -0.37
C ARG A 232 -8.14 -4.64 0.73
N THR A 233 -6.83 -4.75 0.88
CA THR A 233 -6.11 -4.00 1.92
C THR A 233 -5.39 -2.80 1.35
N GLY A 234 -4.70 -2.97 0.23
CA GLY A 234 -3.86 -1.97 -0.40
C GLY A 234 -4.61 -0.76 -0.94
N VAL A 235 -5.75 -0.95 -1.63
CA VAL A 235 -6.47 0.19 -2.24
C VAL A 235 -6.99 1.17 -1.18
N PRO A 236 -7.69 0.75 -0.11
CA PRO A 236 -8.08 1.68 0.95
C PRO A 236 -6.90 2.35 1.63
N VAL A 237 -5.81 1.62 1.89
CA VAL A 237 -4.61 2.19 2.51
C VAL A 237 -4.00 3.26 1.61
N ALA A 238 -3.91 3.01 0.30
CA ALA A 238 -3.43 3.99 -0.68
C ALA A 238 -4.33 5.23 -0.74
N VAL A 239 -5.65 5.06 -0.81
CA VAL A 239 -6.63 6.16 -0.80
C VAL A 239 -6.50 6.99 0.48
N SER A 240 -6.50 6.34 1.65
CA SER A 240 -6.41 7.03 2.94
C SER A 240 -5.08 7.77 3.12
N THR A 241 -3.97 7.13 2.76
CA THR A 241 -2.63 7.74 2.85
C THR A 241 -2.55 8.97 1.93
N PHE A 242 -3.04 8.84 0.70
CA PHE A 242 -3.06 9.94 -0.25
C PHE A 242 -4.00 11.08 0.18
N ALA A 243 -5.18 10.75 0.72
CA ALA A 243 -6.12 11.75 1.25
C ALA A 243 -5.51 12.52 2.43
N MET A 244 -4.83 11.84 3.36
CA MET A 244 -4.13 12.49 4.47
C MET A 244 -3.03 13.42 3.96
N LEU A 245 -2.21 12.94 3.02
CA LEU A 245 -1.18 13.76 2.38
C LEU A 245 -1.80 15.00 1.72
N TRP A 246 -2.89 14.83 0.99
CA TRP A 246 -3.58 15.92 0.32
C TRP A 246 -4.07 16.99 1.28
N VAL A 247 -4.71 16.59 2.38
CA VAL A 247 -5.23 17.50 3.42
C VAL A 247 -4.10 18.34 4.02
N VAL A 248 -2.95 17.73 4.30
CA VAL A 248 -1.79 18.44 4.87
C VAL A 248 -1.19 19.46 3.89
N LEU A 249 -1.16 19.11 2.60
CA LEU A 249 -0.47 19.90 1.58
C LEU A 249 -1.33 20.98 0.92
N HIS A 250 -2.67 20.88 0.99
CA HIS A 250 -3.57 21.85 0.38
C HIS A 250 -4.20 22.76 1.43
N PRO A 251 -4.14 24.09 1.23
CA PRO A 251 -4.76 25.03 2.15
C PRO A 251 -6.27 24.85 2.20
N ALA A 252 -6.87 25.24 3.33
CA ALA A 252 -8.31 25.24 3.47
C ALA A 252 -8.94 26.15 2.40
N PRO A 253 -10.01 25.69 1.73
CA PRO A 253 -10.82 26.53 0.85
C PRO A 253 -11.43 27.70 1.63
N ALA A 254 -12.09 28.64 0.93
CA ALA A 254 -12.72 29.79 1.57
C ALA A 254 -13.54 29.37 2.81
N ARG A 255 -13.43 30.16 3.90
CA ARG A 255 -14.02 29.85 5.22
C ARG A 255 -15.50 29.45 5.17
N SER A 256 -16.26 30.00 4.23
CA SER A 256 -17.65 29.63 3.98
C SER A 256 -17.81 28.18 3.51
N TYR A 257 -16.98 27.72 2.57
CA TYR A 257 -16.97 26.33 2.11
C TYR A 257 -16.52 25.38 3.21
N GLU A 258 -15.51 25.77 4.00
CA GLU A 258 -15.00 24.97 5.11
C GLU A 258 -16.10 24.67 6.15
N ILE A 259 -16.83 25.70 6.60
CA ILE A 259 -17.93 25.55 7.56
C ILE A 259 -19.04 24.65 7.00
N ILE A 260 -19.43 24.85 5.73
CA ILE A 260 -20.46 24.04 5.07
C ILE A 260 -20.01 22.57 4.97
N SER A 261 -18.79 22.33 4.49
CA SER A 261 -18.25 20.98 4.31
C SER A 261 -18.12 20.24 5.64
N LEU A 262 -17.66 20.92 6.69
CA LEU A 262 -17.58 20.39 8.04
C LEU A 262 -18.97 20.04 8.59
N GLY A 263 -19.93 20.95 8.43
CA GLY A 263 -21.31 20.72 8.87
C GLY A 263 -21.95 19.51 8.19
N VAL A 264 -21.81 19.40 6.86
CA VAL A 264 -22.25 18.24 6.08
C VAL A 264 -21.52 16.97 6.52
N GLY A 265 -20.21 17.05 6.73
CA GLY A 265 -19.39 15.92 7.18
C GLY A 265 -19.84 15.36 8.53
N VAL A 266 -20.04 16.22 9.52
CA VAL A 266 -20.55 15.85 10.85
C VAL A 266 -21.95 15.23 10.74
N ALA A 267 -22.85 15.84 9.96
CA ALA A 267 -24.20 15.31 9.77
C ALA A 267 -24.19 13.90 9.16
N LEU A 268 -23.33 13.65 8.18
CA LEU A 268 -23.17 12.33 7.56
C LEU A 268 -22.57 11.29 8.53
N VAL A 269 -21.59 11.69 9.36
CA VAL A 269 -21.03 10.81 10.40
C VAL A 269 -22.12 10.40 11.41
N LEU A 270 -22.92 11.36 11.88
CA LEU A 270 -24.03 11.09 12.80
C LEU A 270 -25.11 10.22 12.15
N ALA A 271 -25.49 10.51 10.91
CA ALA A 271 -26.43 9.70 10.14
C ALA A 271 -25.91 8.26 9.93
N GLY A 272 -24.62 8.09 9.66
CA GLY A 272 -23.98 6.78 9.54
C GLY A 272 -24.03 5.97 10.84
N GLY A 273 -23.76 6.62 11.98
CA GLY A 273 -23.92 6.03 13.30
C GLY A 273 -25.37 5.62 13.59
N PHE A 274 -26.33 6.51 13.28
CA PHE A 274 -27.75 6.24 13.45
C PHE A 274 -28.24 5.05 12.62
N VAL A 275 -27.89 5.01 11.32
CA VAL A 275 -28.22 3.90 10.42
C VAL A 275 -27.65 2.56 10.91
N ARG A 276 -26.44 2.58 11.46
CA ARG A 276 -25.84 1.38 12.06
C ARG A 276 -26.52 0.97 13.35
N GLY A 277 -26.93 1.93 14.18
CA GLY A 277 -27.76 1.70 15.36
C GLY A 277 -29.08 1.01 15.00
N LEU A 278 -29.79 1.55 13.99
CA LEU A 278 -31.03 0.97 13.46
C LEU A 278 -30.86 -0.48 12.99
N SER A 279 -29.74 -0.77 12.30
CA SER A 279 -29.44 -2.12 11.83
C SER A 279 -29.32 -3.15 12.97
N TRP A 280 -29.08 -2.68 14.20
CA TRP A 280 -28.93 -3.55 15.35
C TRP A 280 -30.20 -3.69 16.17
N THR A 281 -31.03 -2.65 16.21
CA THR A 281 -32.29 -2.64 16.96
C THR A 281 -33.45 -3.28 16.23
N TYR A 282 -33.53 -3.13 14.92
CA TYR A 282 -34.76 -3.43 14.16
C TYR A 282 -34.65 -4.60 13.20
N LEU A 283 -33.43 -5.09 12.92
CA LEU A 283 -33.21 -6.17 11.97
C LEU A 283 -32.66 -7.39 12.68
N GLU A 284 -32.98 -8.57 12.17
CA GLU A 284 -32.48 -9.86 12.61
C GLU A 284 -31.78 -10.57 11.44
N GLY A 285 -30.81 -11.43 11.73
CA GLY A 285 -30.15 -12.23 10.69
C GLY A 285 -29.44 -11.44 9.58
N GLU A 286 -29.67 -11.83 8.32
CA GLU A 286 -28.95 -11.35 7.12
C GLU A 286 -29.32 -9.92 6.71
N ASP A 287 -30.50 -9.42 7.12
CA ASP A 287 -31.01 -8.10 6.74
C ASP A 287 -30.15 -6.94 7.29
N LYS A 288 -29.30 -7.21 8.29
CA LYS A 288 -28.34 -6.25 8.85
C LYS A 288 -27.26 -5.82 7.86
N GLY A 289 -26.90 -6.67 6.90
CA GLY A 289 -25.79 -6.47 5.97
C GLY A 289 -25.83 -5.16 5.17
N PRO A 290 -26.92 -4.87 4.43
CA PRO A 290 -27.10 -3.63 3.68
C PRO A 290 -26.91 -2.36 4.52
N LEU A 291 -27.69 -2.22 5.60
CA LEU A 291 -27.70 -1.00 6.42
C LEU A 291 -26.36 -0.79 7.13
N ARG A 292 -25.68 -1.85 7.57
CA ARG A 292 -24.32 -1.74 8.11
C ARG A 292 -23.32 -1.23 7.08
N THR A 293 -23.47 -1.66 5.82
CA THR A 293 -22.62 -1.19 4.72
C THR A 293 -22.91 0.28 4.43
N VAL A 294 -24.17 0.66 4.31
CA VAL A 294 -24.60 2.05 4.10
C VAL A 294 -24.08 2.96 5.21
N GLY A 295 -24.27 2.58 6.47
CA GLY A 295 -23.81 3.40 7.59
C GLY A 295 -22.28 3.48 7.69
N ARG A 296 -21.53 2.43 7.31
CA ARG A 296 -20.06 2.52 7.16
C ARG A 296 -19.65 3.49 6.06
N LEU A 297 -20.34 3.47 4.93
CA LEU A 297 -20.08 4.41 3.83
C LEU A 297 -20.38 5.85 4.27
N LEU A 298 -21.48 6.08 4.99
CA LEU A 298 -21.82 7.41 5.53
C LEU A 298 -20.77 7.94 6.50
N LEU A 299 -20.23 7.11 7.41
CA LEU A 299 -19.12 7.51 8.28
C LEU A 299 -17.90 7.95 7.47
N ILE A 300 -17.51 7.15 6.47
CA ILE A 300 -16.34 7.41 5.64
C ILE A 300 -16.52 8.66 4.78
N VAL A 301 -17.68 8.78 4.11
CA VAL A 301 -18.00 9.92 3.27
C VAL A 301 -18.12 11.18 4.11
N GLY A 302 -18.68 11.09 5.32
CA GLY A 302 -18.76 12.22 6.24
C GLY A 302 -17.39 12.75 6.65
N VAL A 303 -16.44 11.88 7.03
CA VAL A 303 -15.06 12.29 7.33
C VAL A 303 -14.39 12.93 6.11
N ALA A 304 -14.53 12.32 4.93
CA ALA A 304 -13.87 12.80 3.72
C ALA A 304 -14.44 14.13 3.19
N VAL A 305 -15.77 14.31 3.24
CA VAL A 305 -16.43 15.58 2.88
C VAL A 305 -16.05 16.67 3.89
N GLY A 306 -16.03 16.35 5.19
CA GLY A 306 -15.68 17.31 6.24
C GLY A 306 -14.22 17.78 6.25
N CYS A 307 -13.31 17.09 5.55
CA CYS A 307 -11.90 17.47 5.44
C CYS A 307 -11.48 17.94 4.04
N ALA A 308 -12.44 18.16 3.13
CA ALA A 308 -12.23 18.80 1.82
C ALA A 308 -11.37 18.08 0.75
N PRO A 309 -11.27 16.74 0.71
CA PRO A 309 -11.22 16.06 -0.58
C PRO A 309 -12.45 15.17 -0.79
N TRP A 310 -13.54 15.76 -1.32
CA TRP A 310 -14.73 15.00 -1.71
C TRP A 310 -14.39 13.85 -2.68
N TRP A 311 -13.33 14.00 -3.49
CA TRP A 311 -12.84 12.95 -4.38
C TRP A 311 -12.33 11.73 -3.60
N ALA A 312 -11.73 11.88 -2.42
CA ALA A 312 -11.25 10.75 -1.62
C ALA A 312 -12.42 9.91 -1.10
N ALA A 313 -13.53 10.57 -0.74
CA ALA A 313 -14.79 9.92 -0.39
C ALA A 313 -15.30 9.05 -1.53
N VAL A 314 -15.29 9.59 -2.75
CA VAL A 314 -15.73 8.90 -3.96
C VAL A 314 -14.83 7.71 -4.27
N LEU A 315 -13.51 7.89 -4.24
CA LEU A 315 -12.54 6.81 -4.52
C LEU A 315 -12.64 5.68 -3.49
N LEU A 316 -12.78 6.03 -2.20
CA LEU A 316 -12.93 5.04 -1.15
C LEU A 316 -14.29 4.34 -1.23
N GLY A 317 -15.35 5.08 -1.57
CA GLY A 317 -16.66 4.53 -1.90
C GLY A 317 -16.56 3.49 -3.02
N VAL A 318 -15.99 3.85 -4.17
CA VAL A 318 -15.77 2.94 -5.32
C VAL A 318 -14.94 1.72 -4.92
N ALA A 319 -13.90 1.89 -4.11
CA ALA A 319 -13.05 0.79 -3.64
C ALA A 319 -13.76 -0.15 -2.64
N LEU A 320 -14.80 0.32 -1.96
CA LEU A 320 -15.53 -0.42 -0.92
C LEU A 320 -16.88 -0.97 -1.39
N VAL A 321 -17.50 -0.39 -2.43
CA VAL A 321 -18.78 -0.83 -3.01
C VAL A 321 -18.78 -2.33 -3.35
N PRO A 322 -17.74 -2.90 -4.00
CA PRO A 322 -17.71 -4.34 -4.28
C PRO A 322 -17.60 -5.21 -3.02
N ARG A 323 -17.11 -4.67 -1.89
CA ARG A 323 -17.11 -5.38 -0.59
C ARG A 323 -18.47 -5.36 0.07
N GLY A 324 -19.21 -4.26 -0.09
CA GLY A 324 -20.63 -4.21 0.24
C GLY A 324 -21.36 -5.34 -0.45
N LEU A 325 -21.27 -5.39 -1.79
CA LEU A 325 -21.87 -6.42 -2.65
C LEU A 325 -21.46 -7.86 -2.29
N ALA A 326 -20.20 -8.08 -1.91
CA ALA A 326 -19.73 -9.40 -1.44
C ALA A 326 -20.20 -9.74 -0.02
N GLY A 327 -20.31 -8.74 0.86
CA GLY A 327 -20.83 -8.86 2.22
C GLY A 327 -22.31 -9.24 2.28
N PHE A 328 -23.10 -8.82 1.28
CA PHE A 328 -24.47 -9.31 1.07
C PHE A 328 -24.57 -10.83 0.84
N ARG A 329 -23.46 -11.50 0.48
CA ARG A 329 -23.44 -12.96 0.21
C ARG A 329 -22.64 -13.78 1.23
N GLN A 330 -21.89 -13.14 2.14
CA GLN A 330 -21.01 -13.82 3.12
C GLN A 330 -21.58 -13.81 4.55
N ALA A 331 -22.90 -13.78 4.70
CA ALA A 331 -23.56 -13.92 6.00
C ALA A 331 -23.31 -15.28 6.70
N HIS A 332 -22.52 -16.19 6.11
CA HIS A 332 -22.26 -17.55 6.62
C HIS A 332 -20.84 -17.79 7.16
N THR A 333 -20.02 -16.75 7.37
CA THR A 333 -18.73 -16.92 8.07
C THR A 333 -18.86 -16.49 9.53
N PRO A 334 -18.63 -17.38 10.51
CA PRO A 334 -18.70 -17.01 11.92
C PRO A 334 -17.71 -15.88 12.19
N ALA A 335 -18.19 -14.85 12.88
CA ALA A 335 -17.40 -13.68 13.23
C ALA A 335 -16.09 -14.14 13.88
N THR A 336 -14.96 -13.74 13.30
CA THR A 336 -13.66 -13.82 13.98
C THR A 336 -13.83 -13.20 15.36
N ALA A 337 -13.59 -13.99 16.41
CA ALA A 337 -13.86 -13.60 17.78
C ALA A 337 -13.29 -12.21 18.06
N LEU A 338 -14.19 -11.27 18.36
CA LEU A 338 -13.82 -9.94 18.83
C LEU A 338 -12.93 -10.12 20.07
N PRO A 339 -11.88 -9.32 20.27
CA PRO A 339 -11.12 -9.33 21.53
C PRO A 339 -12.11 -9.28 22.71
N ARG A 340 -11.96 -10.14 23.73
CA ARG A 340 -12.94 -10.30 24.83
C ARG A 340 -13.43 -8.97 25.41
N ALA A 341 -12.53 -8.00 25.54
CA ALA A 341 -12.82 -6.64 26.02
C ALA A 341 -13.88 -5.87 25.20
N LEU A 342 -13.96 -6.08 23.88
CA LEU A 342 -14.96 -5.42 23.01
C LEU A 342 -16.28 -6.19 22.94
N ALA A 343 -16.30 -7.47 23.33
CA ALA A 343 -17.52 -8.28 23.35
C ALA A 343 -18.46 -7.85 24.47
N GLU A 344 -17.90 -7.41 25.61
CA GLU A 344 -18.63 -6.93 26.80
C GLU A 344 -19.25 -5.54 26.63
N VAL A 345 -18.76 -4.73 25.66
CA VAL A 345 -19.30 -3.40 25.41
C VAL A 345 -20.70 -3.51 24.78
N PRO A 346 -21.72 -2.83 25.32
CA PRO A 346 -23.04 -2.76 24.69
C PRO A 346 -22.91 -2.29 23.24
N VAL A 347 -23.78 -2.79 22.38
CA VAL A 347 -23.77 -2.44 20.94
C VAL A 347 -23.76 -0.93 20.73
N TRP A 348 -24.62 -0.22 21.45
CA TRP A 348 -24.67 1.25 21.42
C TRP A 348 -23.35 1.90 21.82
N GLY A 349 -22.63 1.32 22.78
CA GLY A 349 -21.27 1.74 23.15
C GLY A 349 -20.27 1.54 22.00
N ARG A 350 -20.34 0.42 21.27
CA ARG A 350 -19.47 0.19 20.10
C ARG A 350 -19.77 1.14 18.94
N GLU A 351 -21.04 1.45 18.69
CA GLU A 351 -21.44 2.39 17.65
C GLU A 351 -21.10 3.84 18.03
N ALA A 352 -21.29 4.21 19.30
CA ALA A 352 -20.84 5.51 19.83
C ALA A 352 -19.31 5.67 19.74
N LEU A 353 -18.54 4.61 20.01
CA LEU A 353 -17.09 4.60 19.82
C LEU A 353 -16.70 4.79 18.35
N ALA A 354 -17.42 4.17 17.41
CA ALA A 354 -17.15 4.33 15.98
C ALA A 354 -17.44 5.77 15.49
N VAL A 355 -18.56 6.35 15.94
CA VAL A 355 -18.90 7.76 15.66
C VAL A 355 -17.87 8.70 16.29
N GLY A 356 -17.55 8.49 17.57
CA GLY A 356 -16.55 9.27 18.29
C GLY A 356 -15.17 9.23 17.64
N ALA A 357 -14.71 8.03 17.22
CA ALA A 357 -13.46 7.88 16.48
C ALA A 357 -13.49 8.62 15.14
N ALA A 358 -14.60 8.55 14.39
CA ALA A 358 -14.74 9.26 13.12
C ALA A 358 -14.70 10.79 13.32
N LEU A 359 -15.37 11.32 14.35
CA LEU A 359 -15.33 12.73 14.70
C LEU A 359 -13.94 13.19 15.18
N LEU A 360 -13.24 12.36 15.96
CA LEU A 360 -11.86 12.64 16.37
C LEU A 360 -10.91 12.67 15.17
N VAL A 361 -11.02 11.73 14.24
CA VAL A 361 -10.25 11.73 13.00
C VAL A 361 -10.55 12.98 12.18
N LEU A 362 -11.83 13.35 12.05
CA LEU A 362 -12.26 14.56 11.35
C LEU A 362 -11.64 15.82 11.99
N ALA A 363 -11.70 15.94 13.32
CA ALA A 363 -11.11 17.06 14.05
C ALA A 363 -9.58 17.12 13.92
N ALA A 364 -8.92 15.96 13.98
CA ALA A 364 -7.47 15.86 13.80
C ALA A 364 -7.04 16.21 12.37
N LEU A 365 -7.80 15.80 11.36
CA LEU A 365 -7.52 16.14 9.97
C LEU A 365 -7.75 17.62 9.69
N GLN A 366 -8.78 18.22 10.28
CA GLN A 366 -9.03 19.67 10.24
C GLN A 366 -7.89 20.46 10.89
N SER A 367 -7.37 20.02 12.04
CA SER A 367 -6.27 20.72 12.72
C SER A 367 -4.94 20.68 11.96
N VAL A 368 -4.76 19.72 11.05
CA VAL A 368 -3.57 19.60 10.21
C VAL A 368 -3.76 20.09 8.78
N GLN A 369 -4.95 20.59 8.44
CA GLN A 369 -5.27 21.02 7.08
C GLN A 369 -4.41 22.23 6.67
N GLY A 370 -3.71 22.10 5.55
CA GLY A 370 -2.85 23.16 5.04
C GLY A 370 -1.67 23.52 5.95
N LEU A 371 -1.20 22.60 6.82
CA LEU A 371 0.00 22.84 7.65
C LEU A 371 1.27 23.08 6.82
N LEU A 372 1.35 22.46 5.64
CA LEU A 372 2.49 22.58 4.72
C LEU A 372 1.98 22.95 3.32
N PRO A 373 1.43 24.16 3.14
CA PRO A 373 0.77 24.52 1.90
C PRO A 373 1.81 24.65 0.78
N LEU A 374 1.71 23.77 -0.22
CA LEU A 374 2.52 23.87 -1.42
C LEU A 374 1.87 24.88 -2.37
N ARG A 375 2.60 25.93 -2.74
CA ARG A 375 2.15 26.98 -3.68
C ARG A 375 2.68 26.75 -5.10
#